data_AF-A0A7W0P1F3-F1
#
_entry.id   AF-A0A7W0P1F3-F1
#
_cell.length_a   1.000
_cell.length_b   1.000
_cell.length_c   1.000
_cell.angle_alpha   90.00
_cell.angle_beta   90.00
_cell.angle_gamma   90.00
#
_symmetry.space_group_name_H-M   'P 1'
#
loop_
_entity.id
_entity.type
_entity.pdbx_description
1 polymer ?
#
loop_
_entity_poly.entity_id
_entity_poly.type
_entity_poly.pdbx_seq_one_letter_code
_entity_poly.pdbx_strand_id
1 'polypeptide(L)'
;MASGRSYAPAVLVPGVNTEFADGQPNVRRDGLEVFFFSNRTGTIGGNDIYASTRATTRDVWSEPMNLGPAVNSIASETRPSLSWNGTTLYFGSTRIGGTAEGSTDNYFTTR
;
A
#
# COMPACT_ATOMS: atom_id res chain seq x y z
N MET A 1 20.83 -2.83 31.33
CA MET A 1 20.30 -1.48 31.09
C MET A 1 19.82 -1.41 29.65
N ALA A 2 18.51 -1.32 29.43
CA ALA A 2 17.96 -1.17 28.09
C ALA A 2 18.31 0.23 27.58
N SER A 3 19.13 0.33 26.54
CA SER A 3 19.28 1.55 25.78
C SER A 3 17.94 1.82 25.09
N GLY A 4 17.15 2.71 25.70
CA GLY A 4 15.84 3.10 25.18
C GLY A 4 16.00 3.65 23.77
N ARG A 5 15.51 2.90 22.78
CA ARG A 5 15.45 3.38 21.40
C ARG A 5 14.36 4.44 21.35
N SER A 6 14.75 5.71 21.27
CA SER A 6 13.83 6.80 20.93
C SER A 6 13.71 6.91 19.42
N TYR A 7 12.51 7.26 18.93
CA TYR A 7 12.31 7.61 17.54
C TYR A 7 12.84 9.03 17.27
N ALA A 8 13.44 9.24 16.10
CA ALA A 8 13.74 10.57 15.59
C ALA A 8 12.44 11.30 15.18
N PRO A 9 12.46 12.63 14.98
CA PRO A 9 11.33 13.37 14.43
C PRO A 9 10.84 12.77 13.12
N ALA A 10 9.51 12.75 12.92
CA ALA A 10 8.91 12.27 11.69
C ALA A 10 9.24 13.22 10.52
N VAL A 11 9.53 12.62 9.36
CA VAL A 11 9.77 13.33 8.10
C VAL A 11 8.91 12.69 7.00
N LEU A 12 8.59 13.46 5.97
CA LEU A 12 7.89 12.91 4.80
C LEU A 12 8.76 11.87 4.10
N VAL A 13 8.11 10.83 3.55
CA VAL A 13 8.76 9.82 2.72
C VAL A 13 8.83 10.37 1.28
N PRO A 14 10.01 10.64 0.72
CA PRO A 14 10.13 11.20 -0.63
C PRO A 14 9.66 10.19 -1.70
N GLY A 15 8.99 10.67 -2.75
CA GLY A 15 8.62 9.89 -3.94
C GLY A 15 7.28 9.15 -3.88
N VAL A 16 6.61 9.07 -2.72
CA VAL A 16 5.33 8.33 -2.59
C VAL A 16 4.12 9.19 -2.22
N ASN A 17 4.34 10.44 -1.79
CA ASN A 17 3.28 11.36 -1.39
C ASN A 17 2.87 12.29 -2.55
N THR A 18 1.61 12.66 -2.56
CA THR A 18 0.95 13.59 -3.47
C THR A 18 0.20 14.67 -2.69
N GLU A 19 -0.54 15.56 -3.36
CA GLU A 19 -1.48 16.47 -2.71
C GLU A 19 -2.77 15.78 -2.24
N PHE A 20 -3.00 14.54 -2.67
CA PHE A 20 -4.13 13.71 -2.31
C PHE A 20 -3.82 12.87 -1.05
N ALA A 21 -4.76 12.05 -0.61
CA ALA A 21 -4.54 11.14 0.49
C ALA A 21 -3.67 9.96 0.04
N ASP A 22 -2.50 9.81 0.65
CA ASP A 22 -1.62 8.66 0.53
C ASP A 22 -1.40 8.07 1.92
N GLY A 23 -1.57 6.75 2.09
CA GLY A 23 -1.49 6.20 3.43
C GLY A 23 -1.47 4.69 3.56
N GLN A 24 -1.37 4.24 4.81
CA GLN A 24 -1.28 2.84 5.22
C GLN A 24 -0.18 2.06 4.47
N PRO A 25 1.07 2.53 4.55
CA PRO A 25 2.15 1.89 3.83
C PRO A 25 2.49 0.52 4.41
N ASN A 26 2.85 -0.41 3.53
CA ASN A 26 3.46 -1.68 3.85
C ASN A 26 4.75 -1.80 3.04
N VAL A 27 5.89 -1.92 3.73
CA VAL A 27 7.20 -2.05 3.11
C VAL A 27 7.61 -3.51 3.14
N ARG A 28 8.03 -4.06 1.99
CA ARG A 28 8.54 -5.43 1.89
C ARG A 28 9.73 -5.64 2.82
N ARG A 29 9.94 -6.88 3.26
CA ARG A 29 10.98 -7.27 4.22
C ARG A 29 12.40 -6.77 3.88
N ASP A 30 12.76 -6.73 2.60
CA ASP A 30 14.07 -6.23 2.14
C ASP A 30 14.15 -4.71 2.04
N GLY A 31 13.03 -4.01 2.21
CA GLY A 31 12.92 -2.57 2.14
C GLY A 31 12.89 -2.01 0.71
N LEU A 32 12.73 -2.84 -0.33
CA LEU A 32 12.91 -2.42 -1.73
C LEU A 32 11.60 -2.26 -2.52
N GLU A 33 10.47 -2.57 -1.90
CA GLU A 33 9.13 -2.42 -2.47
C GLU A 33 8.19 -1.91 -1.38
N VAL A 34 7.31 -0.95 -1.72
CA VAL A 34 6.30 -0.40 -0.81
C VAL A 34 4.94 -0.43 -1.49
N PHE A 35 3.92 -0.81 -0.74
CA PHE A 35 2.52 -0.77 -1.11
C PHE A 35 1.80 0.23 -0.22
N PHE A 36 0.85 0.99 -0.76
CA PHE A 36 0.06 1.95 0.01
C PHE A 36 -1.21 2.29 -0.77
N PHE A 37 -2.23 2.85 -0.12
CA PHE A 37 -3.39 3.36 -0.86
C PHE A 37 -3.14 4.81 -1.29
N SER A 38 -3.75 5.20 -2.41
CA SER A 38 -3.83 6.59 -2.84
C SER A 38 -5.18 6.88 -3.49
N ASN A 39 -5.69 8.11 -3.35
CA ASN A 39 -6.79 8.65 -4.16
C ASN A 39 -6.34 9.76 -5.13
N ARG A 40 -5.09 9.67 -5.61
CA ARG A 40 -4.56 10.54 -6.66
C ARG A 40 -5.35 10.42 -7.98
N THR A 41 -5.21 11.41 -8.84
CA THR A 41 -5.79 11.36 -10.21
C THR A 41 -5.37 10.08 -10.95
N GLY A 42 -6.35 9.40 -11.55
CA GLY A 42 -6.13 8.18 -12.33
C GLY A 42 -6.35 6.86 -11.57
N THR A 43 -6.96 6.90 -10.38
CA THR A 43 -7.50 5.69 -9.74
C THR A 43 -8.64 5.06 -10.55
N ILE A 44 -8.84 3.76 -10.37
CA ILE A 44 -9.98 3.00 -10.88
C ILE A 44 -11.21 3.25 -10.00
N GLY A 45 -11.01 3.26 -8.67
CA GLY A 45 -12.04 3.51 -7.69
C GLY A 45 -11.77 4.75 -6.84
N GLY A 46 -12.22 4.73 -5.60
CA GLY A 46 -12.02 5.83 -4.65
C GLY A 46 -10.58 5.89 -4.16
N ASN A 47 -10.20 4.88 -3.37
CA ASN A 47 -8.81 4.62 -3.02
C ASN A 47 -8.34 3.39 -3.80
N ASP A 48 -7.16 3.48 -4.41
CA ASP A 48 -6.52 2.35 -5.09
C ASP A 48 -5.21 1.99 -4.40
N ILE A 49 -4.79 0.73 -4.49
CA ILE A 49 -3.45 0.30 -4.07
C ILE A 49 -2.43 0.65 -5.17
N TYR A 50 -1.39 1.37 -4.75
CA TYR A 50 -0.21 1.68 -5.53
C TYR A 50 1.00 0.94 -4.98
N ALA A 51 1.98 0.70 -5.85
CA ALA A 51 3.28 0.17 -5.47
C ALA A 51 4.43 1.06 -6.00
N SER A 52 5.52 1.13 -5.25
CA SER A 52 6.75 1.77 -5.68
C SER A 52 7.96 0.91 -5.28
N THR A 53 9.06 1.05 -6.03
CA THR A 53 10.30 0.30 -5.81
C THR A 53 11.49 1.23 -5.66
N ARG A 54 12.61 0.70 -5.16
CA ARG A 54 13.89 1.41 -5.11
C ARG A 54 15.04 0.43 -5.17
N ALA A 55 16.19 0.87 -5.68
CA ALA A 55 17.36 0.00 -5.85
C ALA A 55 18.01 -0.37 -4.51
N THR A 56 18.06 0.57 -3.57
CA THR A 56 18.60 0.36 -2.22
C THR A 56 17.72 1.02 -1.15
N THR A 57 17.91 0.65 0.12
CA THR A 57 17.17 1.23 1.24
C THR A 57 17.45 2.71 1.51
N ARG A 58 18.46 3.29 0.85
CA ARG A 58 18.83 4.71 0.93
C ARG A 58 18.27 5.54 -0.23
N ASP A 59 17.83 4.89 -1.31
CA ASP A 59 17.31 5.59 -2.46
C ASP A 59 15.89 6.09 -2.22
N VAL A 60 15.53 7.15 -2.94
CA VAL A 60 14.15 7.63 -3.05
C VAL A 60 13.32 6.57 -3.78
N TRP A 61 12.05 6.46 -3.38
CA TRP A 61 11.09 5.61 -4.06
C TRP A 61 10.85 6.06 -5.50
N SER A 62 10.70 5.12 -6.43
CA SER A 62 10.33 5.39 -7.81
C SER A 62 8.93 6.01 -7.91
N GLU A 63 8.58 6.50 -9.10
CA GLU A 63 7.20 6.89 -9.38
C GLU A 63 6.23 5.73 -9.04
N PRO A 64 5.22 5.94 -8.19
CA PRO A 64 4.35 4.84 -7.78
C PRO A 64 3.35 4.46 -8.89
N MET A 65 3.20 3.16 -9.10
CA MET A 65 2.35 2.58 -10.13
C MET A 65 1.07 2.03 -9.54
N ASN A 66 -0.06 2.30 -10.18
CA ASN A 66 -1.35 1.69 -9.86
C ASN A 66 -1.27 0.18 -10.17
N LEU A 67 -1.76 -0.68 -9.28
CA LEU A 67 -1.70 -2.14 -9.46
C LEU A 67 -2.74 -2.72 -10.43
N GLY A 68 -3.58 -1.87 -11.02
CA GLY A 68 -4.51 -2.24 -12.07
C GLY A 68 -5.69 -3.10 -11.60
N PRO A 69 -6.56 -3.52 -12.53
CA PRO A 69 -7.87 -4.12 -12.21
C PRO A 69 -7.80 -5.52 -11.59
N ALA A 70 -6.62 -6.16 -11.56
CA ALA A 70 -6.44 -7.42 -10.85
C ALA A 70 -6.40 -7.24 -9.33
N VAL A 71 -6.04 -6.04 -8.86
CA VAL A 71 -5.98 -5.68 -7.43
C VAL A 71 -7.06 -4.66 -7.11
N ASN A 72 -7.10 -3.57 -7.87
CA ASN A 72 -7.99 -2.45 -7.67
C ASN A 72 -9.32 -2.66 -8.40
N SER A 73 -10.39 -2.08 -7.88
CA SER A 73 -11.73 -2.17 -8.46
C SER A 73 -12.36 -0.79 -8.53
N ILE A 74 -13.63 -0.69 -8.93
CA ILE A 74 -14.39 0.57 -8.84
C ILE A 74 -14.70 0.97 -7.39
N ALA A 75 -14.40 0.09 -6.43
CA ALA A 75 -14.61 0.30 -4.99
C ALA A 75 -13.39 1.00 -4.36
N SER A 76 -13.34 1.08 -3.03
CA SER A 76 -12.14 1.58 -2.33
C SER A 76 -11.33 0.43 -1.79
N GLU A 77 -10.06 0.34 -2.18
CA GLU A 77 -9.05 -0.56 -1.63
C GLU A 77 -8.12 0.15 -0.65
N THR A 78 -7.86 -0.47 0.51
CA THR A 78 -7.05 0.12 1.58
C THR A 78 -6.22 -0.93 2.32
N ARG A 79 -5.31 -0.48 3.20
CA ARG A 79 -4.53 -1.32 4.13
C ARG A 79 -3.80 -2.49 3.45
N PRO A 80 -2.98 -2.24 2.40
CA PRO A 80 -2.21 -3.30 1.79
C PRO A 80 -1.26 -3.93 2.82
N SER A 81 -1.10 -5.24 2.75
CA SER A 81 -0.22 -6.01 3.63
C SER A 81 0.38 -7.17 2.87
N LEU A 82 1.70 -7.14 2.66
CA LEU A 82 2.41 -8.19 1.95
C LEU A 82 2.74 -9.35 2.90
N SER A 83 2.58 -10.58 2.41
CA SER A 83 3.04 -11.78 3.12
C SER A 83 4.55 -11.75 3.33
N TRP A 84 5.02 -12.52 4.30
CA TRP A 84 6.43 -12.58 4.67
C TRP A 84 7.38 -12.92 3.51
N ASN A 85 6.96 -13.83 2.63
CA ASN A 85 7.71 -14.24 1.44
C ASN A 85 7.47 -13.31 0.23
N GLY A 86 6.61 -12.30 0.38
CA GLY A 86 6.29 -11.32 -0.65
C GLY A 86 5.36 -11.81 -1.76
N THR A 87 4.80 -13.03 -1.69
CA THR A 87 4.04 -13.60 -2.81
C THR A 87 2.54 -13.33 -2.75
N THR A 88 2.03 -12.93 -1.59
CA THR A 88 0.60 -12.72 -1.36
C THR A 88 0.38 -11.31 -0.84
N LEU A 89 -0.52 -10.57 -1.47
CA LEU A 89 -0.94 -9.24 -1.02
C LEU A 89 -2.35 -9.33 -0.44
N TYR A 90 -2.50 -9.00 0.84
CA TYR A 90 -3.78 -8.84 1.52
C TYR A 90 -4.18 -7.36 1.51
N PHE A 91 -5.47 -7.05 1.39
CA PHE A 91 -5.97 -5.68 1.40
C PHE A 91 -7.46 -5.65 1.76
N GLY A 92 -7.93 -4.54 2.33
CA GLY A 92 -9.36 -4.31 2.56
C GLY A 92 -10.01 -3.72 1.31
N SER A 93 -11.23 -4.14 0.98
CA SER A 93 -12.00 -3.57 -0.13
C SER A 93 -13.49 -3.46 0.19
N THR A 94 -14.13 -2.42 -0.35
CA THR A 94 -15.59 -2.23 -0.33
C THR A 94 -16.29 -2.79 -1.59
N ARG A 95 -15.62 -3.67 -2.35
CA ARG A 95 -16.19 -4.25 -3.58
C ARG A 95 -17.43 -5.08 -3.28
N ILE A 96 -18.43 -4.94 -4.15
CA ILE A 96 -19.70 -5.68 -4.05
C ILE A 96 -19.52 -7.03 -4.74
N GLY A 97 -19.53 -8.11 -3.97
CA GLY A 97 -19.45 -9.48 -4.49
C GLY A 97 -18.63 -10.40 -3.60
N GLY A 98 -19.32 -11.27 -2.85
CA GLY A 98 -18.77 -12.18 -1.84
C GLY A 98 -19.83 -12.46 -0.77
N THR A 99 -19.57 -13.36 0.19
CA THR A 99 -20.40 -13.53 1.40
C THR A 99 -20.23 -12.37 2.39
N ALA A 100 -20.08 -11.15 1.86
CA ALA A 100 -19.62 -9.95 2.54
C ALA A 100 -20.40 -9.69 3.84
N GLU A 101 -19.67 -9.62 4.95
CA GLU A 101 -20.21 -9.22 6.24
C GLU A 101 -19.83 -7.75 6.50
N GLY A 102 -20.81 -6.85 6.37
CA GLY A 102 -20.61 -5.41 6.63
C GLY A 102 -20.11 -4.61 5.41
N SER A 103 -19.50 -3.45 5.66
CA SER A 103 -19.18 -2.45 4.63
C SER A 103 -17.77 -2.58 4.01
N THR A 104 -16.90 -3.45 4.51
CA THR A 104 -15.54 -3.69 4.00
C THR A 104 -15.09 -5.10 4.36
N ASP A 105 -14.58 -5.85 3.39
CA ASP A 105 -14.03 -7.19 3.59
C ASP A 105 -12.52 -7.23 3.29
N ASN A 106 -11.86 -8.28 3.77
CA ASN A 106 -10.46 -8.55 3.46
C ASN A 106 -10.35 -9.46 2.23
N TYR A 107 -9.54 -9.04 1.27
CA TYR A 107 -9.21 -9.75 0.05
C TYR A 107 -7.73 -10.09 0.02
N PHE A 108 -7.37 -11.06 -0.81
CA PHE A 108 -5.98 -11.32 -1.14
C PHE A 108 -5.82 -11.62 -2.63
N THR A 109 -4.60 -11.40 -3.12
CA THR A 109 -4.15 -11.88 -4.43
C THR A 109 -2.72 -12.41 -4.33
N THR A 110 -2.26 -13.08 -5.37
CA THR A 110 -0.89 -13.61 -5.47
C THR A 110 -0.21 -13.08 -6.72
N ARG A 111 1.12 -12.91 -6.67
CA ARG A 111 1.97 -12.60 -7.83
C ARG A 111 2.75 -13.82 -8.31
#